data_AF-A0A7V9DCL8-F1
#
_entry.id   AF-A0A7V9DCL8-F1
#
_cell.length_a   1.000
_cell.length_b   1.000
_cell.length_c   1.000
_cell.angle_alpha   90.00
_cell.angle_beta   90.00
_cell.angle_gamma   90.00
#
_symmetry.space_group_name_H-M   'P 1'
#
loop_
_entity.id
_entity.type
_entity.pdbx_description
1 polymer ?
#
loop_
_entity_poly.entity_id
_entity_poly.type
_entity_poly.pdbx_seq_one_letter_code
_entity_poly.pdbx_strand_id
1 'polypeptide(L)' 'MLYLLIALVTLLITAGSFYYYVQSAQTMYIVIALIFLAATVILGALFFSGRVNKNDDIHITE' A
#
# COMPACT_ATOMS: atom_id res chain seq x y z
N MET A 1 4.99 3.83 -10.77
CA MET A 1 3.73 4.47 -10.32
C MET A 1 2.63 3.49 -9.87
N LEU A 2 2.43 2.34 -10.53
CA LEU A 2 1.36 1.39 -10.16
C LEU A 2 1.35 1.00 -8.67
N TYR A 3 2.49 0.61 -8.11
CA TYR A 3 2.59 0.21 -6.70
C TYR A 3 2.20 1.33 -5.72
N LEU A 4 2.52 2.58 -6.03
CA LEU A 4 2.10 3.73 -5.24
C LEU A 4 0.58 3.91 -5.28
N LEU A 5 -0.03 3.78 -6.46
CA LEU A 5 -1.48 3.89 -6.60
C LEU A 5 -2.20 2.79 -5.81
N ILE A 6 -1.74 1.55 -5.91
CA ILE A 6 -2.34 0.43 -5.15
C ILE A 6 -2.06 0.60 -3.64
N ALA A 7 -0.89 1.10 -3.23
CA ALA A 7 -0.61 1.43 -1.84
C ALA A 7 -1.57 2.49 -1.29
N LEU A 8 -1.92 3.51 -2.07
CA LEU A 8 -2.90 4.52 -1.67
C LEU A 8 -4.33 3.95 -1.57
N VAL A 9 -4.76 3.13 -2.53
CA VAL A 9 -6.07 2.49 -2.48
C VAL A 9 -6.20 1.58 -1.26
N THR A 10 -5.17 0.77 -0.99
CA THR A 10 -5.15 -0.10 0.19
C THR A 10 -5.14 0.69 1.50
N LEU A 11 -4.47 1.85 1.53
CA LEU A 11 -4.51 2.76 2.67
C LEU A 11 -5.91 3.32 2.91
N LEU A 12 -6.62 3.72 1.86
CA LEU A 12 -8.01 4.22 1.97
C LEU A 12 -8.96 3.13 2.49
N ILE A 13 -8.81 1.89 2.02
CA ILE A 13 -9.60 0.75 2.51
C ILE A 13 -9.30 0.48 3.98
N THR A 14 -8.03 0.57 4.39
CA THR A 14 -7.60 0.45 5.79
C THR A 14 -8.29 1.51 6.65
N ALA A 15 -8.19 2.79 6.25
CA ALA A 15 -8.78 3.90 6.97
C ALA A 15 -10.31 3.80 7.08
N GLY A 16 -10.98 3.47 5.98
CA GLY A 16 -12.44 3.27 5.95
C GLY A 16 -12.87 2.10 6.85
N SER A 17 -12.20 0.96 6.75
CA SER A 17 -12.51 -0.22 7.57
C SER A 17 -12.26 0.06 9.05
N PHE A 18 -11.16 0.74 9.39
CA PHE A 18 -10.88 1.12 10.76
C PHE A 18 -11.91 2.11 11.32
N TYR A 19 -12.34 3.09 10.52
CA TYR A 19 -13.40 4.03 10.90
C TYR A 19 -14.73 3.30 11.19
N TYR A 20 -15.10 2.32 10.37
CA TYR A 20 -16.29 1.50 10.63
C TYR A 20 -16.13 0.58 11.83
N TYR A 21 -14.93 0.05 12.07
CA TYR A 21 -14.64 -0.73 13.28
C TYR A 21 -14.85 0.10 14.54
N VAL A 22 -14.35 1.34 14.58
CA VAL A 22 -14.52 2.23 15.74
C VAL A 22 -16.00 2.47 16.09
N GLN A 23 -16.88 2.49 15.09
CA GLN A 23 -18.32 2.71 15.32
C GLN A 23 -19.11 1.44 15.62
N SER A 24 -18.70 0.30 15.07
CA SER A 24 -19.51 -0.93 15.09
C SER A 24 -18.92 -2.06 15.95
N ALA A 25 -17.65 -1.96 16.32
CA ALA A 25 -16.86 -3.00 16.99
C ALA A 25 -16.91 -4.39 16.30
N GLN A 26 -17.29 -4.45 15.02
CA GLN A 26 -17.38 -5.71 14.30
C GLN A 26 -15.99 -6.24 13.94
N THR A 27 -15.70 -7.48 14.34
CA THR A 27 -14.43 -8.15 14.10
C THR A 27 -14.04 -8.18 12.62
N MET A 28 -15.01 -8.25 11.71
CA MET A 28 -14.77 -8.24 10.26
C MET A 28 -13.98 -6.99 9.83
N TYR A 29 -14.35 -5.81 10.31
CA TYR A 29 -13.72 -4.56 9.86
C TYR A 29 -12.28 -4.41 10.37
N ILE A 30 -11.97 -4.87 11.59
CA ILE A 30 -10.59 -4.85 12.09
C ILE A 30 -9.72 -5.87 11.36
N VAL A 31 -10.25 -7.05 11.01
CA VAL A 31 -9.53 -8.05 10.21
C VAL A 31 -9.19 -7.49 8.82
N ILE A 32 -10.17 -6.87 8.15
CA ILE A 32 -9.95 -6.23 6.85
C ILE A 32 -8.90 -5.11 6.98
N ALA A 33 -9.01 -4.25 8.00
CA ALA A 33 -8.05 -3.18 8.23
C ALA A 33 -6.60 -3.71 8.41
N LEU A 34 -6.41 -4.78 9.18
CA LEU A 34 -5.07 -5.35 9.39
C LEU A 34 -4.47 -5.95 8.11
N ILE A 35 -5.27 -6.66 7.32
CA ILE A 35 -4.82 -7.24 6.04
C ILE A 35 -4.41 -6.14 5.07
N PHE A 36 -5.24 -5.11 4.92
CA PHE A 36 -4.96 -4.02 4.00
C PHE A 36 -3.82 -3.12 4.49
N LEU A 37 -3.64 -2.96 5.80
CA LEU A 37 -2.49 -2.26 6.37
C LEU A 37 -1.19 -2.96 6.01
N ALA A 38 -1.12 -4.29 6.14
CA ALA A 38 0.04 -5.07 5.73
C ALA A 38 0.31 -4.92 4.22
N ALA A 39 -0.74 -4.95 3.40
CA ALA A 39 -0.62 -4.73 1.96
C ALA A 39 -0.07 -3.33 1.63
N THR A 40 -0.56 -2.28 2.31
CA THR A 40 -0.04 -0.91 2.15
C THR A 40 1.45 -0.82 2.47
N VAL A 41 1.90 -1.44 3.57
CA VAL A 41 3.32 -1.46 3.95
C VAL A 41 4.15 -2.18 2.90
N ILE A 42 3.72 -3.35 2.43
CA ILE A 42 4.44 -4.13 1.42
C ILE A 42 4.54 -3.35 0.11
N LEU A 43 3.42 -2.81 -0.40
CA LEU A 43 3.37 -2.07 -1.66
C LEU A 43 4.15 -0.74 -1.59
N GLY A 44 4.04 -0.04 -0.46
CA GLY A 44 4.83 1.15 -0.18
C GLY A 44 6.32 0.85 -0.15
N ALA A 45 6.73 -0.22 0.55
CA ALA A 45 8.11 -0.68 0.56
C ALA A 45 8.62 -1.05 -0.84
N LEU A 46 7.81 -1.76 -1.64
CA LEU A 46 8.14 -2.09 -3.03
C LEU A 46 8.35 -0.82 -3.87
N PHE A 47 7.48 0.18 -3.72
CA PHE A 47 7.61 1.46 -4.41
C PHE A 47 8.90 2.21 -4.01
N PHE A 48 9.18 2.34 -2.70
CA PHE A 48 10.35 3.05 -2.20
C PHE A 48 11.66 2.27 -2.36
N SER A 49 11.62 0.94 -2.52
CA SER A 49 12.84 0.12 -2.64
C SER A 49 13.67 0.40 -3.88
N GLY A 50 13.21 1.23 -4.83
CA GLY A 50 13.92 1.56 -6.07
C GLY A 50 14.11 0.37 -7.03
N ARG A 51 13.84 -0.87 -6.60
CA ARG A 51 14.02 -2.11 -7.40
C ARG A 51 13.09 -2.19 -8.60
N VAL A 52 12.02 -1.40 -8.60
CA VAL A 52 11.05 -1.31 -9.70
C VAL A 52 11.42 -0.23 -10.73
N ASN A 53 12.24 0.76 -10.35
CA ASN A 53 12.58 1.89 -11.21
C ASN A 53 14.00 1.79 -11.78
N LYS A 54 14.39 0.61 -12.26
CA LYS A 54 15.72 0.34 -12.85
C LYS A 54 15.80 0.66 -14.36
N ASN A 55 14.91 1.49 -14.89
CA ASN A 55 14.96 1.88 -16.29
C ASN A 55 15.90 3.07 -16.56
N ASP A 56 16.39 3.75 -15.52
CA ASP A 56 17.13 5.02 -15.66
C ASP A 56 18.63 4.89 -15.34
N ASP A 57 19.27 3.79 -15.73
CA ASP A 57 20.74 3.77 -15.72
C ASP A 57 21.34 2.85 -16.79
N ILE A 58 20.97 3.06 -18.06
CA ILE A 58 21.85 2.69 -19.16
C ILE A 58 22.77 3.88 -19.43
N HIS A 59 24.01 3.73 -18.97
CA HIS A 59 25.13 4.56 -19.34
C HIS A 59 25.30 4.46 -20.87
N ILE A 60 24.64 5.30 -21.66
CA ILE A 60 25.09 5.64 -23.02
C ILE A 60 25.97 6.87 -22.89
N THR A 61 27.18 6.64 -22.36
CA THR A 61 28.36 7.39 -22.76
C THR A 61 28.93 6.70 -23.99
N GLU A 62 28.55 7.18 -25.16
CA GLU A 62 29.42 7.30 -26.34
C GLU A 62 29.28 8.72 -26.89
#